data_AF-E4YDX9-F1
#
_entry.id   AF-E4YDX9-F1
#
_cell.length_a   1.000
_cell.length_b   1.000
_cell.length_c   1.000
_cell.angle_alpha   90.00
_cell.angle_beta   90.00
_cell.angle_gamma   90.00
#
_symmetry.space_group_name_H-M   'P 1'
#
loop_
_entity.id
_entity.type
_entity.pdbx_description
1 polymer ?
#
loop_
_entity_poly.entity_id
_entity_poly.type
_entity_poly.pdbx_seq_one_letter_code
_entity_poly.pdbx_strand_id
1 'polypeptide(L)'
;MRLLPSITAGLCFGRGIDKFSCPDLEIEEICSAECRVVYVDCRNDCIDQSCDAKCSSEYTLCLNNCPCSINCPDGCTGCDYYLCENSTPSTATSTTTTDSPVHVQVIGDTFGYPRTSYIFDLEGFKENRCIETPPRGAGGHYYMDYTGVAVLKGEVMVFGGRSDVRKIASLNECSFEELPQRLQRGFQTETGSLVAFNEQNVLLCFADDTNNNMCEKYDAESETSSLSVSNSRYPHRTACLGHIDGSPVAVAGFGYSTFDRKKVEQLTNDAWLALPSHPKDVSAHSCLSLENELLTIGGWLDVLVDQVKYSKEIYLLRKNSWTLVGTLQKASGGHSTIMVSSGEIINVSGINSPFNIEKLKWDGDHVTSTEVLFENNFFIYRPVLYESHRNACSATCE
;
A
#
# COMPACT_ATOMS: atom_id res chain seq x y z
N MET A 1 8.06 9.57 73.73
CA MET A 1 9.51 9.32 73.68
C MET A 1 10.01 9.87 72.35
N ARG A 2 10.81 10.96 72.40
CA ARG A 2 11.81 11.49 71.44
C ARG A 2 11.56 11.33 69.92
N LEU A 3 11.79 12.30 69.02
CA LEU A 3 12.39 13.65 69.03
C LEU A 3 12.03 14.35 67.69
N LEU A 4 12.10 15.68 67.70
CA LEU A 4 11.84 16.70 66.65
C LEU A 4 13.01 16.80 65.59
N PRO A 5 13.23 17.91 64.83
CA PRO A 5 12.66 18.27 63.50
C PRO A 5 13.71 18.91 62.52
N SER A 6 13.23 19.58 61.46
CA SER A 6 13.88 20.62 60.61
C SER A 6 15.00 20.17 59.65
N ILE A 7 15.03 20.62 58.39
CA ILE A 7 15.27 22.01 57.96
C ILE A 7 14.41 22.45 56.76
N THR A 8 13.97 23.70 56.88
CA THR A 8 13.22 24.60 55.98
C THR A 8 14.04 25.27 54.88
N ALA A 9 13.29 25.85 53.94
CA ALA A 9 13.57 26.99 53.05
C ALA A 9 14.02 26.63 51.62
N GLY A 10 13.49 27.25 50.56
CA GLY A 10 12.71 28.48 50.49
C GLY A 10 12.01 28.65 49.14
N LEU A 11 11.07 29.58 49.16
CA LEU A 11 10.12 29.94 48.11
C LEU A 11 10.79 30.52 46.85
N CYS A 12 10.15 30.30 45.70
CA CYS A 12 9.80 31.41 44.81
C CYS A 12 8.41 31.21 44.21
N PHE A 13 7.64 32.29 44.27
CA PHE A 13 6.31 32.50 43.74
C PHE A 13 6.28 32.40 42.21
N GLY A 14 5.14 31.97 41.65
CA GLY A 14 4.82 32.27 40.27
C GLY A 14 3.65 31.49 39.71
N ARG A 15 2.44 32.02 39.92
CA ARG A 15 1.22 31.92 39.10
C ARG A 15 0.88 30.58 38.44
N GLY A 16 -0.32 30.09 38.76
CA GLY A 16 -1.07 29.26 37.81
C GLY A 16 -1.09 29.94 36.44
N ILE A 17 -0.63 29.20 35.44
CA ILE A 17 -0.88 29.44 34.03
C ILE A 17 -1.30 28.08 33.48
N ASP A 18 -2.42 28.12 32.78
CA ASP A 18 -3.09 27.03 32.08
C ASP A 18 -2.13 26.12 31.29
N LYS A 19 -2.61 24.89 31.05
CA LYS A 19 -2.18 23.96 30.01
C LYS A 19 -1.08 24.51 29.09
N PHE A 20 0.13 23.96 29.20
CA PHE A 20 1.08 23.94 28.07
C PHE A 20 0.47 23.03 26.98
N SER A 21 -0.54 23.54 26.29
CA SER A 21 -0.98 23.02 25.01
C SER A 21 -0.02 23.63 24.01
N CYS A 22 1.07 22.93 23.71
CA CYS A 22 1.94 23.37 22.63
C CYS A 22 1.09 23.47 21.34
N PRO A 23 1.20 24.56 20.56
CA PRO A 23 0.37 24.76 19.38
C PRO A 23 0.63 23.73 18.28
N ASP A 24 1.82 23.14 18.23
CA ASP A 24 2.30 22.29 17.13
C ASP A 24 2.49 20.82 17.56
N LEU A 25 1.60 20.31 18.42
CA LEU A 25 1.67 18.91 18.92
C LEU A 25 1.64 17.88 17.78
N GLU A 26 0.91 18.14 16.70
CA GLU A 26 0.87 17.25 15.53
C GLU A 26 2.24 17.19 14.82
N ILE A 27 3.01 18.28 14.84
CA ILE A 27 4.35 18.34 14.24
C ILE A 27 5.38 17.67 15.17
N GLU A 28 5.19 17.76 16.48
CA GLU A 28 5.99 17.01 17.48
C GLU A 28 5.87 15.50 17.27
N GLU A 29 4.64 15.00 17.07
CA GLU A 29 4.40 13.57 16.85
C GLU A 29 5.06 13.06 15.56
N ILE A 30 5.05 13.87 14.48
CA ILE A 30 5.74 13.55 13.23
C ILE A 30 7.26 13.54 13.44
N CYS A 31 7.80 14.58 14.07
CA CYS A 31 9.24 14.70 14.32
C CYS A 31 9.75 13.56 15.22
N SER A 32 9.03 13.23 16.29
CA SER A 32 9.41 12.15 17.19
C SER A 32 9.35 10.78 16.51
N ALA A 33 8.42 10.59 15.56
CA ALA A 33 8.36 9.39 14.73
C ALA A 33 9.56 9.30 13.77
N GLU A 34 9.97 10.39 13.13
CA GLU A 34 11.16 10.43 12.26
C GLU A 34 12.44 10.12 13.02
N CYS A 35 12.64 10.76 14.18
CA CYS A 35 13.78 10.48 15.05
C CYS A 35 13.86 9.00 15.41
N ARG A 36 12.71 8.35 15.62
CA ARG A 36 12.64 6.93 15.96
C ARG A 36 13.00 6.03 14.78
N VAL A 37 12.65 6.40 13.55
CA VAL A 37 13.05 5.65 12.35
C VAL A 37 14.56 5.69 12.19
N VAL A 38 15.17 6.87 12.26
CA VAL A 38 16.63 7.04 12.17
C VAL A 38 17.35 6.24 13.27
N TYR A 39 16.80 6.23 14.48
CA TYR A 39 17.34 5.44 15.59
C TYR A 39 17.31 3.93 15.33
N VAL A 40 16.21 3.42 14.77
CA VAL A 40 16.05 1.99 14.46
C VAL A 40 16.99 1.56 13.35
N ASP A 41 17.13 2.37 12.29
CA ASP A 41 18.08 2.10 11.21
C ASP A 41 19.52 2.10 11.72
N CYS A 42 19.90 3.11 12.50
CA CYS A 42 21.21 3.19 13.16
C CYS A 42 21.49 1.96 14.04
N ARG A 43 20.49 1.51 14.82
CA ARG A 43 20.59 0.33 15.69
C ARG A 43 20.71 -0.98 14.93
N ASN A 44 20.04 -1.12 13.78
CA ASN A 44 20.10 -2.33 12.95
C ASN A 44 21.46 -2.49 12.27
N ASP A 45 22.12 -1.37 11.94
CA ASP A 45 23.45 -1.36 11.35
C ASP A 45 24.58 -1.44 12.40
N CYS A 46 24.25 -1.42 13.70
CA CYS A 46 25.23 -1.47 14.77
C CYS A 46 25.79 -2.88 15.04
N ILE A 47 27.11 -2.95 15.18
CA ILE A 47 27.89 -4.17 15.42
C ILE A 47 28.53 -4.23 16.80
N ASP A 48 28.49 -3.14 17.59
CA ASP A 48 29.02 -3.11 18.96
C ASP A 48 28.25 -2.17 19.91
N GLN A 49 28.54 -2.28 21.21
CA GLN A 49 27.88 -1.52 22.28
C GLN A 49 28.25 -0.02 22.28
N SER A 50 29.37 0.36 21.65
CA SER A 50 29.73 1.77 21.49
C SER A 50 28.95 2.44 20.37
N CYS A 51 28.58 1.69 19.32
CA CYS A 51 27.69 2.10 18.26
C CYS A 51 26.27 2.35 18.81
N ASP A 52 25.77 1.42 19.62
CA ASP A 52 24.48 1.56 20.30
C ASP A 52 24.38 2.84 21.14
N ALA A 53 25.41 3.16 21.92
CA ALA A 53 25.45 4.36 22.74
C ALA A 53 25.42 5.66 21.90
N LYS A 54 26.01 5.65 20.70
CA LYS A 54 25.96 6.79 19.76
C LYS A 54 24.56 6.95 19.18
N CYS A 55 23.94 5.86 18.68
CA CYS A 55 22.58 5.91 18.16
C CYS A 55 21.58 6.43 19.22
N SER A 56 21.69 5.97 20.47
CA SER A 56 20.81 6.45 21.56
C SER A 56 21.05 7.92 21.89
N SER A 57 22.31 8.39 21.83
CA SER A 57 22.64 9.81 22.03
C SER A 57 22.07 10.69 20.92
N GLU A 58 22.19 10.26 19.65
CA GLU A 58 21.67 10.98 18.48
C GLU A 58 20.13 11.00 18.46
N TYR A 59 19.49 9.89 18.84
CA TYR A 59 18.05 9.81 19.02
C TYR A 59 17.54 10.82 20.06
N THR A 60 18.22 10.91 21.20
CA THR A 60 17.86 11.86 22.26
C THR A 60 18.02 13.32 21.79
N LEU A 61 19.08 13.61 21.04
CA LEU A 61 19.30 14.94 20.45
C LEU A 61 18.21 15.30 19.43
N CYS A 62 17.83 14.33 18.60
CA CYS A 62 16.76 14.50 17.61
C CYS A 62 15.41 14.82 18.30
N LEU A 63 15.01 14.02 19.30
CA LEU A 63 13.78 14.26 20.06
C LEU A 63 13.79 15.65 20.73
N ASN A 64 14.92 16.04 21.31
CA ASN A 64 15.03 17.33 21.98
C ASN A 64 14.85 18.53 21.03
N ASN A 65 15.19 18.35 19.75
CA ASN A 65 15.07 19.38 18.71
C ASN A 65 13.69 19.41 18.03
N CYS A 66 12.79 18.47 18.35
CA CYS A 66 11.44 18.52 17.82
C CYS A 66 10.68 19.75 18.32
N PRO A 67 9.80 20.35 17.50
CA PRO A 67 8.82 21.32 17.98
C PRO A 67 8.08 20.77 19.19
N CYS A 68 7.77 21.60 20.18
CA CYS A 68 7.17 21.22 21.46
C CYS A 68 8.05 20.37 22.40
N SER A 69 9.32 20.12 22.06
CA SER A 69 10.30 19.48 22.94
C SER A 69 11.25 20.49 23.61
N ILE A 70 12.22 20.00 24.39
CA ILE A 70 12.99 20.82 25.32
C ILE A 70 13.80 21.96 24.67
N ASN A 71 14.23 21.82 23.42
CA ASN A 71 14.92 22.88 22.68
C ASN A 71 13.97 23.78 21.86
N CYS A 72 12.71 23.39 21.71
CA CYS A 72 11.66 24.15 21.00
C CYS A 72 10.32 24.14 21.76
N PRO A 73 10.25 24.69 22.99
CA PRO A 73 9.07 24.56 23.85
C PRO A 73 7.82 25.30 23.31
N ASP A 74 8.01 26.29 22.44
CA ASP A 74 6.94 27.09 21.83
C ASP A 74 6.50 26.57 20.45
N GLY A 75 6.77 25.28 20.17
CA GLY A 75 6.43 24.66 18.90
C GLY A 75 7.33 25.12 17.76
N CYS A 76 6.73 25.46 16.63
CA CYS A 76 7.42 25.89 15.41
C CYS A 76 7.92 27.34 15.47
N THR A 77 7.51 28.12 16.47
CA THR A 77 7.94 29.51 16.60
C THR A 77 9.40 29.57 17.02
N GLY A 78 10.29 29.91 16.07
CA GLY A 78 11.74 30.02 16.33
C GLY A 78 12.48 28.68 16.42
N CYS A 79 11.83 27.58 16.04
CA CYS A 79 12.42 26.25 15.92
C CYS A 79 12.85 25.98 14.48
N ASP A 80 14.05 25.42 14.30
CA ASP A 80 14.61 25.10 12.98
C ASP A 80 14.23 23.65 12.60
N TYR A 81 12.98 23.47 12.16
CA TYR A 81 12.44 22.18 11.70
C TYR A 81 11.67 22.35 10.39
N TYR A 82 11.91 21.47 9.42
CA TYR A 82 11.51 21.67 8.02
C TYR A 82 9.99 21.72 7.78
N LEU A 83 9.17 21.10 8.65
CA LEU A 83 7.70 21.19 8.57
C LEU A 83 7.14 22.50 9.14
N CYS A 84 7.95 23.29 9.84
CA CYS A 84 7.54 24.58 10.39
C CYS A 84 7.43 25.69 9.32
N GLU A 85 7.88 25.45 8.09
CA GLU A 85 7.82 26.43 6.99
C GLU A 85 6.49 26.37 6.20
N ASN A 86 5.66 25.34 6.38
CA ASN A 86 4.45 25.09 5.56
C ASN A 86 3.12 25.51 6.21
N SER A 87 3.12 26.12 7.40
CA SER A 87 1.90 26.50 8.12
C SER A 87 1.48 27.96 7.85
N THR A 88 1.05 28.27 6.63
CA THR A 88 0.21 29.47 6.39
C THR A 88 -1.05 29.13 5.57
N PRO A 89 -2.26 29.47 6.05
CA PRO A 89 -3.49 29.21 5.32
C PRO A 89 -3.69 30.26 4.22
N SER A 90 -3.66 29.86 2.95
CA SER A 90 -3.96 30.72 1.81
C SER A 90 -5.40 30.50 1.33
N THR A 91 -6.21 31.56 1.45
CA THR A 91 -7.58 31.64 0.96
C THR A 91 -7.57 31.78 -0.58
N ALA A 92 -7.97 30.75 -1.32
CA ALA A 92 -8.16 30.83 -2.77
C ALA A 92 -9.65 30.82 -3.14
N THR A 93 -10.06 31.87 -3.83
CA THR A 93 -11.39 32.09 -4.40
C THR A 93 -11.64 31.17 -5.59
N SER A 94 -12.72 30.38 -5.53
CA SER A 94 -13.14 29.46 -6.58
C SER A 94 -13.68 30.19 -7.81
N THR A 95 -13.20 29.80 -9.00
CA THR A 95 -13.94 29.94 -10.25
C THR A 95 -14.35 28.55 -10.71
N THR A 96 -15.61 28.40 -11.08
CA THR A 96 -16.29 27.15 -11.38
C THR A 96 -15.90 26.57 -12.73
N THR A 97 -15.26 25.41 -12.70
CA THR A 97 -15.48 24.34 -13.68
C THR A 97 -15.74 23.06 -12.88
N THR A 98 -16.83 22.38 -13.24
CA THR A 98 -17.35 21.17 -12.60
C THR A 98 -16.45 19.97 -12.90
N ASP A 99 -15.34 19.86 -12.18
CA ASP A 99 -14.62 18.60 -12.03
C ASP A 99 -14.23 18.50 -10.56
N SER A 100 -14.91 17.63 -9.82
CA SER A 100 -14.51 17.35 -8.45
C SER A 100 -13.14 16.67 -8.52
N PRO A 101 -12.13 17.12 -7.74
CA PRO A 101 -10.82 16.49 -7.79
C PRO A 101 -10.94 14.97 -7.55
N VAL A 102 -10.17 14.20 -8.29
CA VAL A 102 -10.10 12.74 -8.14
C VAL A 102 -9.37 12.45 -6.84
N HIS A 103 -9.94 11.59 -5.98
CA HIS A 103 -9.27 11.17 -4.76
C HIS A 103 -9.08 9.66 -4.74
N VAL A 104 -7.88 9.22 -4.40
CA VAL A 104 -7.51 7.81 -4.30
C VAL A 104 -7.30 7.46 -2.84
N GLN A 105 -8.06 6.49 -2.35
CA GLN A 105 -7.87 5.90 -1.04
C GLN A 105 -6.84 4.78 -1.13
N VAL A 106 -5.87 4.81 -0.20
CA VAL A 106 -4.90 3.74 0.01
C VAL A 106 -5.20 3.07 1.34
N ILE A 107 -5.22 1.74 1.36
CA ILE A 107 -5.34 0.94 2.59
C ILE A 107 -4.31 -0.17 2.55
N GLY A 108 -3.69 -0.46 3.69
CA GLY A 108 -2.92 -1.69 3.87
C GLY A 108 -2.30 -1.77 5.25
N ASP A 109 -1.70 -2.92 5.52
CA ASP A 109 -0.81 -3.08 6.66
C ASP A 109 0.62 -3.18 6.16
N THR A 110 1.54 -2.63 6.95
CA THR A 110 2.98 -2.75 6.74
C THR A 110 3.52 -3.71 7.78
N PHE A 111 4.58 -4.46 7.47
CA PHE A 111 5.22 -5.36 8.43
C PHE A 111 5.50 -4.65 9.77
N GLY A 112 4.74 -5.00 10.81
CA GLY A 112 4.87 -4.43 12.16
C GLY A 112 4.02 -3.18 12.45
N TYR A 113 3.46 -2.50 11.45
CA TYR A 113 2.65 -1.28 11.62
C TYR A 113 1.19 -1.48 11.17
N PRO A 114 0.19 -1.31 12.05
CA PRO A 114 -1.22 -1.41 11.68
C PRO A 114 -1.72 -0.18 10.93
N ARG A 115 -2.80 -0.37 10.16
CA ARG A 115 -3.74 0.68 9.74
C ARG A 115 -3.13 1.80 8.91
N THR A 116 -2.32 1.44 7.92
CA THR A 116 -1.90 2.44 6.93
C THR A 116 -3.10 2.75 6.04
N SER A 117 -3.72 3.89 6.29
CA SER A 117 -4.86 4.35 5.50
C SER A 117 -4.79 5.85 5.32
N TYR A 118 -4.78 6.29 4.07
CA TYR A 118 -4.72 7.70 3.69
C TYR A 118 -5.37 7.90 2.34
N ILE A 119 -5.86 9.11 2.11
CA ILE A 119 -6.44 9.55 0.86
C ILE A 119 -5.57 10.66 0.28
N PHE A 120 -5.47 10.73 -1.04
CA PHE A 120 -4.78 11.83 -1.73
C PHE A 120 -5.50 12.23 -3.02
N ASP A 121 -5.25 13.45 -3.50
CA ASP A 121 -5.66 13.90 -4.83
C ASP A 121 -4.46 14.05 -5.77
N LEU A 122 -4.72 14.44 -7.02
CA LEU A 122 -3.68 14.57 -8.06
C LEU A 122 -3.01 15.95 -8.05
N GLU A 123 -3.44 16.83 -7.15
CA GLU A 123 -3.10 18.25 -7.02
C GLU A 123 -2.27 18.56 -5.75
N GLY A 124 -2.02 17.56 -4.90
CA GLY A 124 -1.13 17.66 -3.74
C GLY A 124 -1.80 17.52 -2.37
N PHE A 125 -3.11 17.28 -2.30
CA PHE A 125 -3.79 16.92 -1.05
C PHE A 125 -3.40 15.50 -0.64
N LYS A 126 -3.10 15.30 0.65
CA LYS A 126 -2.91 13.98 1.25
C LYS A 126 -3.25 14.04 2.74
N GLU A 127 -4.11 13.15 3.21
CA GLU A 127 -4.53 13.06 4.60
C GLU A 127 -4.69 11.62 5.07
N ASN A 128 -4.36 11.36 6.34
CA ASN A 128 -4.66 10.09 6.97
C ASN A 128 -6.17 9.88 7.08
N ARG A 129 -6.58 8.61 7.01
CA ARG A 129 -7.96 8.15 7.18
C ARG A 129 -8.00 6.97 8.11
N CYS A 130 -8.91 6.99 9.07
CA CYS A 130 -9.19 5.84 9.89
C CYS A 130 -10.13 4.89 9.13
N ILE A 131 -9.69 3.66 8.96
CA ILE A 131 -10.56 2.55 8.61
C ILE A 131 -10.41 1.51 9.72
N GLU A 132 -11.52 1.23 10.37
CA GLU A 132 -11.61 0.24 11.41
C GLU A 132 -11.44 -1.15 10.82
N THR A 133 -10.52 -1.88 11.42
CA THR A 133 -10.29 -3.29 11.12
C THR A 133 -10.57 -4.10 12.36
N PRO A 134 -11.11 -5.33 12.21
CA PRO A 134 -11.17 -6.27 13.31
C PRO A 134 -9.81 -6.47 14.01
N PRO A 135 -9.81 -7.00 15.25
CA PRO A 135 -8.59 -7.28 15.99
C PRO A 135 -7.61 -8.18 15.23
N ARG A 136 -6.36 -8.23 15.71
CA ARG A 136 -5.34 -9.15 15.19
C ARG A 136 -5.87 -10.59 15.17
N GLY A 137 -5.63 -11.27 14.07
CA GLY A 137 -6.06 -12.65 13.87
C GLY A 137 -5.01 -13.67 14.32
N ALA A 138 -5.04 -14.83 13.67
CA ALA A 138 -4.11 -15.92 13.90
C ALA A 138 -2.65 -15.45 13.86
N GLY A 139 -1.81 -16.00 14.76
CA GLY A 139 -0.38 -15.66 14.82
C GLY A 139 -0.07 -14.22 15.25
N GLY A 140 -1.06 -13.42 15.63
CA GLY A 140 -0.86 -12.00 15.97
C GLY A 140 -0.69 -11.10 14.74
N HIS A 141 -1.04 -11.58 13.55
CA HIS A 141 -1.01 -10.79 12.31
C HIS A 141 -2.13 -9.75 12.29
N TYR A 142 -1.83 -8.58 11.72
CA TYR A 142 -2.81 -7.53 11.51
C TYR A 142 -3.83 -7.92 10.43
N TYR A 143 -4.99 -7.26 10.45
CA TYR A 143 -6.14 -7.69 9.67
C TYR A 143 -5.90 -7.62 8.15
N MET A 144 -5.16 -6.61 7.67
CA MET A 144 -4.87 -6.38 6.26
C MET A 144 -3.53 -6.99 5.80
N ASP A 145 -2.80 -7.68 6.67
CA ASP A 145 -1.51 -8.29 6.37
C ASP A 145 -1.64 -9.38 5.28
N TYR A 146 -1.07 -9.12 4.11
CA TYR A 146 -1.16 -9.95 2.89
C TYR A 146 -2.59 -10.28 2.42
N THR A 147 -3.53 -9.40 2.72
CA THR A 147 -4.92 -9.53 2.30
C THR A 147 -5.08 -9.19 0.81
N GLY A 148 -5.90 -9.96 0.10
CA GLY A 148 -6.26 -9.68 -1.28
C GLY A 148 -7.43 -8.71 -1.38
N VAL A 149 -7.40 -7.79 -2.34
CA VAL A 149 -8.51 -6.85 -2.55
C VAL A 149 -9.05 -6.84 -3.97
N ALA A 150 -10.37 -6.77 -4.06
CA ALA A 150 -11.12 -6.55 -5.28
C ALA A 150 -12.19 -5.49 -5.03
N VAL A 151 -12.44 -4.63 -6.02
CA VAL A 151 -13.63 -3.78 -6.06
C VAL A 151 -14.69 -4.53 -6.87
N LEU A 152 -15.83 -4.85 -6.26
CA LEU A 152 -16.89 -5.63 -6.87
C LEU A 152 -18.21 -4.86 -6.75
N LYS A 153 -18.87 -4.56 -7.86
CA LYS A 153 -20.09 -3.71 -7.90
C LYS A 153 -19.93 -2.37 -7.14
N GLY A 154 -18.71 -1.80 -7.12
CA GLY A 154 -18.39 -0.57 -6.40
C GLY A 154 -18.10 -0.75 -4.91
N GLU A 155 -18.18 -1.96 -4.38
CA GLU A 155 -17.86 -2.31 -2.99
C GLU A 155 -16.43 -2.83 -2.88
N VAL A 156 -15.67 -2.34 -1.90
CA VAL A 156 -14.32 -2.82 -1.64
C VAL A 156 -14.41 -4.09 -0.81
N MET A 157 -13.95 -5.19 -1.38
CA MET A 157 -13.94 -6.51 -0.74
C MET A 157 -12.52 -6.98 -0.47
N VAL A 158 -12.33 -7.64 0.67
CA VAL A 158 -11.06 -8.20 1.12
C VAL A 158 -11.16 -9.72 1.28
N PHE A 159 -10.10 -10.42 0.90
CA PHE A 159 -10.04 -11.88 0.81
C PHE A 159 -8.74 -12.42 1.42
N GLY A 160 -8.87 -13.38 2.33
CA GLY A 160 -7.75 -14.07 2.96
C GLY A 160 -6.78 -13.14 3.68
N GLY A 161 -5.49 -13.47 3.70
CA GLY A 161 -4.44 -12.77 4.46
C GLY A 161 -3.93 -13.59 5.65
N ARG A 162 -2.86 -13.12 6.30
CA ARG A 162 -2.19 -13.90 7.37
C ARG A 162 -3.00 -14.00 8.66
N SER A 163 -3.86 -13.02 8.93
CA SER A 163 -4.75 -13.01 10.11
C SER A 163 -5.83 -14.09 10.05
N ASP A 164 -6.39 -14.33 8.87
CA ASP A 164 -7.28 -15.45 8.56
C ASP A 164 -7.22 -15.68 7.05
N VAL A 165 -6.65 -16.81 6.64
CA VAL A 165 -6.45 -17.14 5.23
C VAL A 165 -7.75 -17.39 4.49
N ARG A 166 -8.86 -17.65 5.19
CA ARG A 166 -10.16 -17.97 4.60
C ARG A 166 -11.18 -16.84 4.68
N LYS A 167 -10.83 -15.70 5.30
CA LYS A 167 -11.78 -14.61 5.50
C LYS A 167 -12.25 -14.00 4.19
N ILE A 168 -13.48 -13.51 4.22
CA ILE A 168 -14.06 -12.64 3.21
C ILE A 168 -14.76 -11.53 3.99
N ALA A 169 -14.44 -10.27 3.68
CA ALA A 169 -15.08 -9.13 4.31
C ALA A 169 -15.29 -8.02 3.28
N SER A 170 -16.21 -7.12 3.56
CA SER A 170 -16.40 -5.92 2.76
C SER A 170 -16.27 -4.66 3.60
N LEU A 171 -15.87 -3.57 2.94
CA LEU A 171 -15.78 -2.26 3.57
C LEU A 171 -17.17 -1.63 3.60
N ASN A 172 -17.75 -1.56 4.79
CA ASN A 172 -18.98 -0.85 5.04
C ASN A 172 -18.66 0.46 5.76
N GLU A 173 -18.95 1.58 5.09
CA GLU A 173 -18.54 2.93 5.51
C GLU A 173 -17.02 3.01 5.75
N CYS A 174 -16.60 2.90 7.02
CA CYS A 174 -15.22 2.99 7.46
C CYS A 174 -14.80 1.78 8.30
N SER A 175 -15.49 0.65 8.19
CA SER A 175 -15.20 -0.57 8.93
C SER A 175 -15.30 -1.81 8.04
N PHE A 176 -14.37 -2.75 8.22
CA PHE A 176 -14.47 -4.04 7.53
C PHE A 176 -15.39 -5.00 8.27
N GLU A 177 -16.44 -5.44 7.59
CA GLU A 177 -17.43 -6.39 8.10
C GLU A 177 -17.24 -7.76 7.45
N GLU A 178 -17.04 -8.82 8.25
CA GLU A 178 -16.88 -10.18 7.73
C GLU A 178 -18.20 -10.75 7.20
N LEU A 179 -18.13 -11.30 6.00
CA LEU A 179 -19.24 -12.04 5.40
C LEU A 179 -19.31 -13.47 5.98
N PRO A 180 -20.50 -14.10 6.02
CA PRO A 180 -20.65 -15.49 6.46
C PRO A 180 -19.88 -16.49 5.59
N GLN A 181 -19.71 -16.17 4.31
CA GLN A 181 -18.98 -16.99 3.34
C GLN A 181 -17.48 -16.99 3.63
N ARG A 182 -16.83 -18.12 3.36
CA ARG A 182 -15.40 -18.33 3.59
C ARG A 182 -14.77 -18.93 2.33
N LEU A 183 -13.52 -18.56 2.03
CA LEU A 183 -12.74 -19.23 0.98
C LEU A 183 -12.57 -20.71 1.32
N GLN A 184 -12.37 -21.61 0.35
CA GLN A 184 -12.13 -23.03 0.57
C GLN A 184 -10.64 -23.36 0.65
N ARG A 185 -9.80 -22.73 -0.17
CA ARG A 185 -8.36 -23.03 -0.25
C ARG A 185 -7.48 -22.14 0.62
N GLY A 186 -8.03 -21.01 1.04
CA GLY A 186 -7.29 -19.93 1.67
C GLY A 186 -6.47 -19.14 0.65
N PHE A 187 -6.23 -17.87 0.95
CA PHE A 187 -5.59 -16.93 0.04
C PHE A 187 -4.67 -15.97 0.79
N GLN A 188 -3.53 -15.61 0.19
CA GLN A 188 -2.61 -14.56 0.65
C GLN A 188 -1.92 -13.93 -0.57
N THR A 189 -1.75 -12.61 -0.57
CA THR A 189 -1.11 -11.87 -1.68
C THR A 189 0.41 -11.99 -1.72
N GLU A 190 1.02 -12.60 -0.70
CA GLU A 190 2.47 -12.88 -0.67
C GLU A 190 2.89 -13.66 -1.91
N THR A 191 2.06 -14.61 -2.32
CA THR A 191 2.27 -15.53 -3.45
C THR A 191 1.11 -15.49 -4.43
N GLY A 192 -0.10 -15.28 -3.93
CA GLY A 192 -1.31 -15.28 -4.74
C GLY A 192 -1.55 -13.97 -5.46
N SER A 193 -2.47 -14.02 -6.41
CA SER A 193 -3.04 -12.85 -7.05
C SER A 193 -4.53 -13.05 -7.24
N LEU A 194 -5.26 -11.96 -7.43
CA LEU A 194 -6.68 -12.02 -7.70
C LEU A 194 -7.09 -10.97 -8.72
N VAL A 195 -8.24 -11.18 -9.34
CA VAL A 195 -8.88 -10.22 -10.22
C VAL A 195 -10.40 -10.28 -10.07
N ALA A 196 -11.04 -9.11 -9.98
CA ALA A 196 -12.48 -9.00 -10.15
C ALA A 196 -12.81 -9.00 -11.65
N PHE A 197 -13.81 -9.79 -12.05
CA PHE A 197 -14.19 -9.95 -13.45
C PHE A 197 -15.69 -10.24 -13.58
N ASN A 198 -16.25 -9.92 -14.76
CA ASN A 198 -17.68 -10.06 -15.05
C ASN A 198 -18.60 -9.42 -13.99
N GLU A 199 -18.15 -8.33 -13.36
CA GLU A 199 -18.83 -7.53 -12.33
C GLU A 199 -19.26 -8.24 -11.02
N GLN A 200 -19.27 -9.56 -10.99
CA GLN A 200 -19.84 -10.38 -9.90
C GLN A 200 -18.86 -11.43 -9.36
N ASN A 201 -17.75 -11.68 -10.08
CA ASN A 201 -16.83 -12.74 -9.74
C ASN A 201 -15.47 -12.18 -9.32
N VAL A 202 -14.82 -12.88 -8.40
CA VAL A 202 -13.40 -12.68 -8.09
C VAL A 202 -12.69 -14.01 -8.28
N LEU A 203 -11.66 -14.02 -9.13
CA LEU A 203 -10.79 -15.17 -9.30
C LEU A 203 -9.57 -14.99 -8.40
N LEU A 204 -9.34 -15.91 -7.48
CA LEU A 204 -8.21 -15.91 -6.55
C LEU A 204 -7.31 -17.10 -6.88
N CYS A 205 -6.05 -16.86 -7.21
CA CYS A 205 -5.15 -17.91 -7.67
C CYS A 205 -3.79 -17.88 -6.99
N PHE A 206 -3.08 -19.01 -7.11
CA PHE A 206 -1.63 -19.14 -6.92
C PHE A 206 -1.11 -18.88 -5.49
N ALA A 207 -2.01 -18.80 -4.51
CA ALA A 207 -1.65 -18.53 -3.11
C ALA A 207 -0.92 -19.70 -2.40
N ASP A 208 -1.05 -20.92 -2.91
CA ASP A 208 -0.39 -22.11 -2.37
C ASP A 208 1.04 -22.24 -2.95
N ASP A 209 2.07 -22.15 -2.11
CA ASP A 209 3.47 -22.30 -2.51
C ASP A 209 3.79 -23.63 -3.18
N THR A 210 3.05 -24.69 -2.84
CA THR A 210 3.25 -26.04 -3.40
C THR A 210 2.44 -26.27 -4.68
N ASN A 211 1.33 -25.56 -4.84
CA ASN A 211 0.39 -25.72 -5.94
C ASN A 211 -0.02 -24.34 -6.49
N ASN A 212 0.98 -23.57 -6.90
CA ASN A 212 0.87 -22.20 -7.40
C ASN A 212 0.29 -22.11 -8.84
N ASN A 213 -0.56 -23.06 -9.21
CA ASN A 213 -1.29 -23.14 -10.47
C ASN A 213 -2.81 -23.35 -10.29
N MET A 214 -3.31 -23.31 -9.05
CA MET A 214 -4.73 -23.48 -8.76
C MET A 214 -5.42 -22.14 -8.46
N CYS A 215 -6.74 -22.15 -8.61
CA CYS A 215 -7.60 -21.01 -8.34
C CYS A 215 -8.85 -21.40 -7.55
N GLU A 216 -9.46 -20.40 -6.95
CA GLU A 216 -10.81 -20.42 -6.36
C GLU A 216 -11.61 -19.25 -6.96
N LYS A 217 -12.87 -19.50 -7.31
CA LYS A 217 -13.78 -18.48 -7.83
C LYS A 217 -14.79 -18.12 -6.75
N TYR A 218 -14.76 -16.87 -6.32
CA TYR A 218 -15.80 -16.25 -5.52
C TYR A 218 -16.87 -15.66 -6.46
N ASP A 219 -18.13 -15.91 -6.15
CA ASP A 219 -19.31 -15.36 -6.81
C ASP A 219 -20.16 -14.69 -5.74
N ALA A 220 -20.38 -13.38 -5.88
CA ALA A 220 -21.10 -12.58 -4.89
C ALA A 220 -22.59 -12.92 -4.77
N GLU A 221 -23.17 -13.62 -5.76
CA GLU A 221 -24.58 -14.03 -5.73
C GLU A 221 -24.77 -15.46 -5.24
N SER A 222 -23.67 -16.20 -5.07
CA SER A 222 -23.69 -17.57 -4.56
C SER A 222 -23.45 -17.62 -3.06
N GLU A 223 -24.23 -18.43 -2.35
CA GLU A 223 -24.02 -18.70 -0.92
C GLU A 223 -22.71 -19.48 -0.63
N THR A 224 -22.06 -20.03 -1.66
CA THR A 224 -20.84 -20.84 -1.52
C THR A 224 -19.78 -20.42 -2.54
N SER A 225 -18.51 -20.35 -2.11
CA SER A 225 -17.42 -20.14 -3.08
C SER A 225 -17.22 -21.41 -3.92
N SER A 226 -17.10 -21.24 -5.24
CA SER A 226 -17.02 -22.36 -6.18
C SER A 226 -15.57 -22.65 -6.57
N LEU A 227 -15.18 -23.92 -6.56
CA LEU A 227 -13.81 -24.37 -6.91
C LEU A 227 -13.66 -24.89 -8.34
N SER A 228 -14.68 -24.77 -9.19
CA SER A 228 -14.69 -25.39 -10.52
C SER A 228 -13.86 -24.62 -11.57
N VAL A 229 -12.61 -24.29 -11.26
CA VAL A 229 -11.67 -23.68 -12.21
C VAL A 229 -10.55 -24.67 -12.48
N SER A 230 -10.22 -24.91 -13.74
CA SER A 230 -9.07 -25.75 -14.07
C SER A 230 -7.76 -25.13 -13.60
N ASN A 231 -6.77 -25.98 -13.35
CA ASN A 231 -5.43 -25.52 -13.01
C ASN A 231 -4.77 -24.87 -14.24
N SER A 232 -4.03 -23.79 -14.02
CA SER A 232 -3.15 -23.22 -15.04
C SER A 232 -2.05 -24.22 -15.42
N ARG A 233 -1.53 -24.09 -16.64
CA ARG A 233 -0.48 -24.99 -17.13
C ARG A 233 0.86 -24.64 -16.51
N TYR A 234 1.05 -23.37 -16.17
CA TYR A 234 2.28 -22.85 -15.58
C TYR A 234 2.05 -22.35 -14.15
N PRO A 235 3.09 -22.43 -13.31
CA PRO A 235 3.08 -21.77 -12.01
C PRO A 235 3.08 -20.23 -12.20
N HIS A 236 2.21 -19.54 -11.47
CA HIS A 236 2.06 -18.09 -11.52
C HIS A 236 2.22 -17.46 -10.12
N ARG A 237 3.13 -18.00 -9.31
CA ARG A 237 3.47 -17.44 -7.99
C ARG A 237 3.92 -15.99 -8.16
N THR A 238 3.45 -15.08 -7.31
CA THR A 238 3.75 -13.64 -7.36
C THR A 238 3.50 -12.98 -8.72
N ALA A 239 2.70 -13.58 -9.59
CA ALA A 239 2.26 -12.98 -10.85
C ALA A 239 1.37 -11.76 -10.59
N CYS A 240 0.84 -11.16 -11.66
CA CYS A 240 -0.37 -10.37 -11.55
C CYS A 240 -1.52 -11.06 -12.29
N LEU A 241 -2.74 -10.79 -11.84
CA LEU A 241 -3.96 -11.15 -12.52
C LEU A 241 -4.66 -9.87 -12.97
N GLY A 242 -5.05 -9.83 -14.24
CA GLY A 242 -5.96 -8.83 -14.79
C GLY A 242 -7.01 -9.52 -15.64
N HIS A 243 -7.66 -8.78 -16.52
CA HIS A 243 -8.60 -9.35 -17.50
C HIS A 243 -8.48 -8.65 -18.84
N ILE A 244 -8.83 -9.39 -19.90
CA ILE A 244 -8.99 -8.88 -21.26
C ILE A 244 -10.38 -9.32 -21.69
N ASP A 245 -11.25 -8.38 -22.07
CA ASP A 245 -12.63 -8.66 -22.49
C ASP A 245 -13.39 -9.51 -21.44
N GLY A 246 -13.31 -9.07 -20.18
CA GLY A 246 -13.90 -9.74 -19.01
C GLY A 246 -13.26 -11.08 -18.62
N SER A 247 -12.33 -11.63 -19.41
CA SER A 247 -11.72 -12.93 -19.16
C SER A 247 -10.41 -12.80 -18.37
N PRO A 248 -10.25 -13.50 -17.23
CA PRO A 248 -9.03 -13.41 -16.41
C PRO A 248 -7.75 -13.79 -17.18
N VAL A 249 -6.67 -13.05 -16.93
CA VAL A 249 -5.35 -13.27 -17.54
C VAL A 249 -4.28 -13.29 -16.44
N ALA A 250 -3.56 -14.40 -16.35
CA ALA A 250 -2.37 -14.55 -15.51
C ALA A 250 -1.13 -14.18 -16.31
N VAL A 251 -0.32 -13.27 -15.77
CA VAL A 251 0.87 -12.76 -16.46
C VAL A 251 2.13 -13.06 -15.65
N ALA A 252 3.04 -13.81 -16.27
CA ALA A 252 4.38 -14.07 -15.77
C ALA A 252 4.37 -14.62 -14.34
N GLY A 253 5.37 -14.30 -13.52
CA GLY A 253 5.46 -14.74 -12.14
C GLY A 253 6.77 -15.47 -11.85
N PHE A 254 6.91 -15.88 -10.60
CA PHE A 254 8.00 -16.69 -10.13
C PHE A 254 7.73 -18.17 -10.43
N GLY A 255 8.71 -18.83 -11.05
CA GLY A 255 8.65 -20.24 -11.42
C GLY A 255 9.97 -20.94 -11.10
N TYR A 256 9.91 -22.27 -10.96
CA TYR A 256 11.07 -23.11 -10.66
C TYR A 256 12.11 -23.12 -11.79
N SER A 257 11.67 -22.86 -13.03
CA SER A 257 12.54 -22.70 -14.20
C SER A 257 12.37 -21.30 -14.80
N THR A 258 13.39 -20.80 -15.50
CA THR A 258 13.32 -19.53 -16.23
C THR A 258 12.32 -19.57 -17.38
N PHE A 259 11.98 -20.75 -17.91
CA PHE A 259 11.02 -20.89 -19.00
C PHE A 259 9.58 -20.58 -18.59
N ASP A 260 9.22 -20.85 -17.32
CA ASP A 260 7.85 -20.70 -16.83
C ASP A 260 7.54 -19.24 -16.44
N ARG A 261 8.57 -18.46 -16.12
CA ARG A 261 8.45 -17.11 -15.52
C ARG A 261 7.87 -16.04 -16.43
N LYS A 262 7.88 -16.25 -17.75
CA LYS A 262 7.31 -15.33 -18.74
C LYS A 262 5.95 -15.76 -19.23
N LYS A 263 5.42 -16.90 -18.78
CA LYS A 263 4.22 -17.47 -19.38
C LYS A 263 3.01 -16.60 -19.07
N VAL A 264 2.08 -16.59 -20.01
CA VAL A 264 0.86 -15.80 -19.93
C VAL A 264 -0.26 -16.72 -20.34
N GLU A 265 -1.29 -16.80 -19.52
CA GLU A 265 -2.45 -17.66 -19.77
C GLU A 265 -3.73 -16.88 -19.54
N GLN A 266 -4.73 -17.09 -20.39
CA GLN A 266 -6.07 -16.52 -20.26
C GLN A 266 -7.06 -17.64 -19.93
N LEU A 267 -7.90 -17.39 -18.93
CA LEU A 267 -8.96 -18.31 -18.55
C LEU A 267 -10.20 -18.07 -19.42
N THR A 268 -10.57 -19.05 -20.22
CA THR A 268 -11.78 -19.02 -21.07
C THR A 268 -12.54 -20.32 -20.90
N ASN A 269 -13.85 -20.26 -20.59
CA ASN A 269 -14.70 -21.44 -20.39
C ASN A 269 -14.07 -22.48 -19.44
N ASP A 270 -13.59 -22.00 -18.28
CA ASP A 270 -12.90 -22.80 -17.25
C ASP A 270 -11.63 -23.53 -17.72
N ALA A 271 -11.04 -23.14 -18.87
CA ALA A 271 -9.78 -23.69 -19.39
C ALA A 271 -8.74 -22.58 -19.64
N TRP A 272 -7.50 -22.84 -19.23
CA TRP A 272 -6.38 -21.94 -19.49
C TRP A 272 -5.81 -22.12 -20.90
N LEU A 273 -5.80 -21.01 -21.64
CA LEU A 273 -5.23 -20.89 -22.99
C LEU A 273 -3.95 -20.05 -22.93
N ALA A 274 -2.89 -20.53 -23.57
CA ALA A 274 -1.63 -19.81 -23.62
C ALA A 274 -1.72 -18.58 -24.53
N LEU A 275 -1.23 -17.46 -24.02
CA LEU A 275 -0.99 -16.22 -24.75
C LEU A 275 0.52 -16.04 -25.03
N PRO A 276 0.92 -15.06 -25.87
CA PRO A 276 2.32 -14.73 -26.04
C PRO A 276 3.00 -14.42 -24.71
N SER A 277 4.18 -15.00 -24.50
CA SER A 277 4.94 -14.82 -23.26
C SER A 277 5.34 -13.35 -23.06
N HIS A 278 5.37 -12.91 -21.80
CA HIS A 278 5.79 -11.56 -21.42
C HIS A 278 7.25 -11.29 -21.85
N PRO A 279 7.62 -10.07 -22.27
CA PRO A 279 8.98 -9.77 -22.75
C PRO A 279 10.09 -9.93 -21.70
N LYS A 280 9.75 -9.88 -20.41
CA LYS A 280 10.67 -9.97 -19.26
C LYS A 280 10.30 -11.09 -18.30
N ASP A 281 11.31 -11.69 -17.67
CA ASP A 281 11.14 -12.61 -16.53
C ASP A 281 10.75 -11.76 -15.30
N VAL A 282 9.45 -11.48 -15.17
CA VAL A 282 8.96 -10.50 -14.20
C VAL A 282 8.04 -11.15 -13.18
N SER A 283 8.16 -10.73 -11.92
CA SER A 283 7.25 -11.10 -10.83
C SER A 283 6.98 -9.89 -9.95
N ALA A 284 5.96 -9.95 -9.08
CA ALA A 284 5.54 -8.83 -8.24
C ALA A 284 5.33 -7.50 -9.00
N HIS A 285 4.90 -7.59 -10.25
CA HIS A 285 4.43 -6.45 -11.06
C HIS A 285 2.93 -6.25 -10.85
N SER A 286 2.41 -5.10 -11.26
CA SER A 286 0.97 -4.81 -11.27
C SER A 286 0.38 -5.10 -12.65
N CYS A 287 -0.87 -5.59 -12.66
CA CYS A 287 -1.71 -5.73 -13.85
C CYS A 287 -2.78 -4.64 -13.79
N LEU A 288 -2.91 -3.84 -14.83
CA LEU A 288 -4.01 -2.89 -14.97
C LEU A 288 -4.85 -3.28 -16.18
N SER A 289 -6.03 -3.82 -15.90
CA SER A 289 -6.99 -4.20 -16.93
C SER A 289 -7.61 -2.95 -17.56
N LEU A 290 -7.59 -2.90 -18.88
CA LEU A 290 -8.40 -2.00 -19.70
C LEU A 290 -9.55 -2.83 -20.30
N GLU A 291 -10.40 -2.23 -21.14
CA GLU A 291 -11.56 -2.94 -21.71
C GLU A 291 -11.16 -4.23 -22.45
N ASN A 292 -10.22 -4.11 -23.41
CA ASN A 292 -9.80 -5.20 -24.30
C ASN A 292 -8.29 -5.49 -24.23
N GLU A 293 -7.62 -4.96 -23.21
CA GLU A 293 -6.17 -4.85 -23.17
C GLU A 293 -5.67 -4.89 -21.73
N LEU A 294 -4.38 -5.17 -21.56
CA LEU A 294 -3.80 -5.31 -20.24
C LEU A 294 -2.43 -4.63 -20.21
N LEU A 295 -2.24 -3.75 -19.22
CA LEU A 295 -0.95 -3.16 -18.93
C LEU A 295 -0.25 -3.97 -17.83
N THR A 296 1.04 -4.23 -18.02
CA THR A 296 1.94 -4.66 -16.94
C THR A 296 2.86 -3.52 -16.57
N ILE A 297 3.05 -3.30 -15.27
CA ILE A 297 3.80 -2.16 -14.75
C ILE A 297 4.86 -2.67 -13.79
N GLY A 298 6.12 -2.31 -14.05
CA GLY A 298 7.25 -2.56 -13.16
C GLY A 298 7.48 -4.03 -12.82
N GLY A 299 7.77 -4.31 -11.55
CA GLY A 299 8.02 -5.65 -11.00
C GLY A 299 9.49 -5.97 -10.75
N TRP A 300 9.72 -7.10 -10.09
CA TRP A 300 11.04 -7.68 -9.87
C TRP A 300 11.49 -8.39 -11.13
N LEU A 301 12.70 -8.05 -11.58
CA LEU A 301 13.44 -8.77 -12.59
C LEU A 301 14.36 -9.75 -11.86
N ASP A 302 14.23 -11.04 -12.16
CA ASP A 302 15.11 -12.03 -11.57
C ASP A 302 16.50 -11.95 -12.21
N VAL A 303 17.53 -11.73 -11.39
CA VAL A 303 18.92 -11.90 -11.77
C VAL A 303 19.57 -12.76 -10.71
N LEU A 304 20.03 -13.94 -11.12
CA LEU A 304 20.94 -14.76 -10.33
C LEU A 304 22.13 -13.89 -9.93
N VAL A 305 22.32 -13.70 -8.62
CA VAL A 305 23.49 -13.14 -7.93
C VAL A 305 23.44 -11.61 -7.66
N ASP A 306 23.42 -11.32 -6.36
CA ASP A 306 23.84 -10.12 -5.60
C ASP A 306 23.03 -8.82 -5.57
N GLN A 307 22.03 -8.55 -6.43
CA GLN A 307 21.08 -7.42 -6.22
C GLN A 307 19.68 -7.65 -6.81
N VAL A 308 18.63 -7.34 -6.03
CA VAL A 308 17.24 -7.31 -6.52
C VAL A 308 17.10 -6.18 -7.53
N LYS A 309 16.83 -6.53 -8.79
CA LYS A 309 16.61 -5.55 -9.86
C LYS A 309 15.11 -5.34 -10.06
N TYR A 310 14.71 -4.09 -10.19
CA TYR A 310 13.33 -3.71 -10.46
C TYR A 310 13.20 -3.20 -11.89
N SER A 311 12.10 -3.56 -12.55
CA SER A 311 11.71 -2.99 -13.83
C SER A 311 11.04 -1.64 -13.62
N LYS A 312 11.29 -0.72 -14.55
CA LYS A 312 10.49 0.51 -14.72
C LYS A 312 9.53 0.39 -15.90
N GLU A 313 9.73 -0.62 -16.74
CA GLU A 313 9.10 -0.73 -18.04
C GLU A 313 7.62 -1.05 -17.90
N ILE A 314 6.81 -0.45 -18.78
CA ILE A 314 5.37 -0.63 -18.86
C ILE A 314 5.07 -1.26 -20.22
N TYR A 315 4.47 -2.44 -20.20
CA TYR A 315 4.12 -3.17 -21.41
C TYR A 315 2.62 -3.27 -21.59
N LEU A 316 2.17 -3.10 -22.83
CA LEU A 316 0.79 -3.29 -23.25
C LEU A 316 0.64 -4.63 -23.98
N LEU A 317 -0.27 -5.47 -23.51
CA LEU A 317 -0.77 -6.62 -24.24
C LEU A 317 -2.05 -6.25 -24.97
N ARG A 318 -1.95 -6.15 -26.29
CA ARG A 318 -3.07 -5.84 -27.19
C ARG A 318 -3.01 -6.78 -28.38
N LYS A 319 -4.14 -7.42 -28.73
CA LYS A 319 -4.26 -8.30 -29.90
C LYS A 319 -3.15 -9.35 -30.00
N ASN A 320 -2.84 -10.03 -28.89
CA ASN A 320 -1.76 -11.03 -28.81
C ASN A 320 -0.38 -10.48 -29.19
N SER A 321 -0.07 -9.23 -28.83
CA SER A 321 1.26 -8.65 -29.03
C SER A 321 1.61 -7.75 -27.85
N TRP A 322 2.86 -7.87 -27.41
CA TRP A 322 3.43 -7.05 -26.35
C TRP A 322 4.17 -5.86 -26.94
N THR A 323 3.87 -4.66 -26.45
CA THR A 323 4.54 -3.41 -26.85
C THR A 323 5.05 -2.68 -25.61
N LEU A 324 6.29 -2.18 -25.64
CA LEU A 324 6.78 -1.27 -24.60
C LEU A 324 6.12 0.10 -24.83
N VAL A 325 5.30 0.56 -23.89
CA VAL A 325 4.46 1.76 -24.04
C VAL A 325 4.86 2.90 -23.11
N GLY A 326 5.81 2.66 -22.20
CA GLY A 326 6.26 3.68 -21.27
C GLY A 326 7.19 3.15 -20.19
N THR A 327 7.53 4.04 -19.26
CA THR A 327 8.35 3.70 -18.09
C THR A 327 7.92 4.52 -16.88
N LEU A 328 7.94 3.91 -15.69
CA LEU A 328 7.93 4.61 -14.41
C LEU A 328 9.18 5.51 -14.26
N GLN A 329 9.08 6.58 -13.47
CA GLN A 329 10.25 7.34 -13.05
C GLN A 329 11.13 6.50 -12.12
N LYS A 330 10.52 5.79 -11.16
CA LYS A 330 11.20 4.95 -10.19
C LYS A 330 10.76 3.50 -10.37
N ALA A 331 11.72 2.59 -10.22
CA ALA A 331 11.40 1.18 -10.37
C ALA A 331 10.59 0.72 -9.15
N SER A 332 9.61 -0.16 -9.33
CA SER A 332 8.70 -0.55 -8.27
C SER A 332 8.34 -2.02 -8.36
N GLY A 333 8.08 -2.66 -7.23
CA GLY A 333 7.67 -4.06 -7.14
C GLY A 333 6.86 -4.32 -5.87
N GLY A 334 5.94 -5.27 -5.92
CA GLY A 334 4.93 -5.46 -4.87
C GLY A 334 4.00 -4.26 -4.72
N HIS A 335 3.81 -3.48 -5.78
CA HIS A 335 2.98 -2.28 -5.83
C HIS A 335 1.57 -2.60 -6.31
N SER A 336 0.67 -1.62 -6.22
CA SER A 336 -0.66 -1.67 -6.83
C SER A 336 -0.84 -0.49 -7.77
N THR A 337 -1.70 -0.66 -8.77
CA THR A 337 -2.00 0.38 -9.75
C THR A 337 -3.50 0.45 -10.01
N ILE A 338 -4.01 1.66 -10.19
CA ILE A 338 -5.40 1.92 -10.58
C ILE A 338 -5.45 2.92 -11.74
N MET A 339 -6.42 2.77 -12.63
CA MET A 339 -6.83 3.83 -13.55
C MET A 339 -7.95 4.61 -12.90
N VAL A 340 -7.77 5.91 -12.75
CA VAL A 340 -8.77 6.79 -12.14
C VAL A 340 -9.70 7.39 -13.20
N SER A 341 -10.83 7.93 -12.77
CA SER A 341 -11.90 8.47 -13.61
C SER A 341 -11.46 9.60 -14.54
N SER A 342 -10.41 10.33 -14.20
CA SER A 342 -9.80 11.36 -15.04
C SER A 342 -8.96 10.79 -16.20
N GLY A 343 -8.67 9.49 -16.20
CA GLY A 343 -7.93 8.78 -17.25
C GLY A 343 -6.43 8.61 -16.96
N GLU A 344 -5.93 9.20 -15.88
CA GLU A 344 -4.58 8.96 -15.38
C GLU A 344 -4.45 7.58 -14.73
N ILE A 345 -3.22 7.07 -14.74
CA ILE A 345 -2.84 5.85 -14.06
C ILE A 345 -2.07 6.22 -12.80
N ILE A 346 -2.48 5.68 -11.66
CA ILE A 346 -1.86 5.93 -10.36
C ILE A 346 -1.17 4.67 -9.88
N ASN A 347 0.13 4.78 -9.63
CA ASN A 347 0.97 3.69 -9.14
C ASN A 347 1.45 4.00 -7.72
N VAL A 348 1.02 3.21 -6.73
CA VAL A 348 1.48 3.33 -5.34
C VAL A 348 2.52 2.25 -5.09
N SER A 349 3.77 2.67 -4.92
CA SER A 349 4.89 1.75 -4.81
C SER A 349 4.80 0.82 -3.61
N GLY A 350 5.29 -0.40 -3.84
CA GLY A 350 5.42 -1.43 -2.82
C GLY A 350 6.75 -1.34 -2.10
N ILE A 351 7.58 -2.37 -2.26
CA ILE A 351 8.75 -2.62 -1.40
C ILE A 351 10.03 -1.87 -1.79
N ASN A 352 10.02 -1.07 -2.85
CA ASN A 352 11.23 -0.37 -3.31
C ASN A 352 11.22 1.10 -2.87
N SER A 353 12.14 1.46 -1.98
CA SER A 353 12.34 2.85 -1.51
C SER A 353 12.78 3.74 -2.68
N PRO A 354 12.28 5.00 -2.81
CA PRO A 354 11.54 5.80 -1.81
C PRO A 354 9.99 5.69 -1.85
N PHE A 355 9.42 4.51 -2.13
CA PHE A 355 7.98 4.22 -1.98
C PHE A 355 7.04 5.26 -2.61
N ASN A 356 7.39 5.68 -3.82
CA ASN A 356 6.71 6.76 -4.54
C ASN A 356 5.28 6.42 -4.93
N ILE A 357 4.44 7.45 -4.92
CA ILE A 357 3.16 7.51 -5.61
C ILE A 357 3.40 8.24 -6.93
N GLU A 358 3.25 7.53 -8.05
CA GLU A 358 3.46 8.08 -9.37
C GLU A 358 2.14 8.23 -10.13
N LYS A 359 1.94 9.40 -10.75
CA LYS A 359 0.87 9.70 -11.69
C LYS A 359 1.41 9.57 -13.12
N LEU A 360 0.72 8.80 -13.93
CA LEU A 360 1.07 8.51 -15.31
C LEU A 360 -0.04 9.00 -16.24
N LYS A 361 0.33 9.76 -17.26
CA LYS A 361 -0.61 10.22 -18.28
C LYS A 361 -0.71 9.19 -19.40
N TRP A 362 -1.88 8.58 -19.54
CA TRP A 362 -2.18 7.58 -20.56
C TRP A 362 -2.98 8.22 -21.71
N ASP A 363 -2.54 8.04 -22.96
CA ASP A 363 -3.24 8.57 -24.14
C ASP A 363 -4.06 7.52 -24.90
N GLY A 364 -4.13 6.29 -24.37
CA GLY A 364 -4.74 5.13 -25.05
C GLY A 364 -3.73 4.20 -25.70
N ASP A 365 -2.51 4.65 -25.98
CA ASP A 365 -1.47 3.85 -26.63
C ASP A 365 -0.12 3.88 -25.88
N HIS A 366 0.23 5.02 -25.27
CA HIS A 366 1.49 5.27 -24.60
C HIS A 366 1.32 6.04 -23.28
N VAL A 367 2.27 5.84 -22.38
CA VAL A 367 2.47 6.73 -21.23
C VAL A 367 3.26 7.94 -21.73
N THR A 368 2.60 9.09 -21.78
CA THR A 368 3.16 10.32 -22.36
C THR A 368 3.95 11.15 -21.35
N SER A 369 3.63 11.00 -20.06
CA SER A 369 4.39 11.60 -18.96
C SER A 369 4.22 10.79 -17.69
N THR A 370 5.20 10.89 -16.80
CA THR A 370 5.15 10.32 -15.45
C THR A 370 5.63 11.38 -14.47
N GLU A 371 4.98 11.48 -13.32
CA GLU A 371 5.25 12.45 -12.26
C GLU A 371 5.20 11.73 -10.91
N VAL A 372 6.15 12.00 -10.02
CA VAL A 372 6.07 11.58 -8.61
C VAL A 372 5.20 12.63 -7.87
N LEU A 373 4.06 12.20 -7.34
CA LEU A 373 3.16 13.05 -6.55
C LEU A 373 3.60 13.13 -5.09
N PHE A 374 3.92 11.96 -4.51
CA PHE A 374 4.28 11.84 -3.10
C PHE A 374 5.34 10.75 -2.93
N GLU A 375 6.11 10.87 -1.85
CA GLU A 375 6.97 9.80 -1.35
C GLU A 375 6.39 9.33 -0.01
N ASN A 376 6.24 8.01 0.16
CA ASN A 376 5.86 7.46 1.46
C ASN A 376 7.13 7.16 2.26
N ASN A 377 7.07 7.33 3.58
CA ASN A 377 8.17 6.99 4.48
C ASN A 377 8.16 5.50 4.88
N PHE A 378 7.21 4.73 4.35
CA PHE A 378 7.01 3.31 4.61
C PHE A 378 6.57 2.61 3.32
N PHE A 379 6.86 1.32 3.21
CA PHE A 379 6.32 0.50 2.12
C PHE A 379 4.98 -0.08 2.50
N ILE A 380 4.06 -0.23 1.54
CA ILE A 380 2.87 -1.08 1.71
C ILE A 380 2.94 -2.16 0.64
N TYR A 381 2.93 -3.43 1.02
CA TYR A 381 2.96 -4.50 0.02
C TYR A 381 1.56 -4.70 -0.58
N ARG A 382 1.43 -4.48 -1.89
CA ARG A 382 0.19 -4.60 -2.67
C ARG A 382 -0.98 -3.88 -1.99
N PRO A 383 -0.89 -2.54 -1.80
CA PRO A 383 -1.93 -1.78 -1.12
C PRO A 383 -3.27 -1.88 -1.87
N VAL A 384 -4.34 -1.68 -1.11
CA VAL A 384 -5.67 -1.43 -1.66
C VAL A 384 -5.70 -0.05 -2.26
N LEU A 385 -6.18 0.05 -3.50
CA LEU A 385 -6.40 1.32 -4.18
C LEU A 385 -7.83 1.36 -4.73
N TYR A 386 -8.56 2.44 -4.45
CA TYR A 386 -9.85 2.72 -5.06
C TYR A 386 -10.13 4.22 -5.05
N GLU A 387 -10.96 4.68 -5.98
CA GLU A 387 -11.44 6.07 -5.96
C GLU A 387 -12.47 6.23 -4.85
N SER A 388 -12.34 7.31 -4.07
CA SER A 388 -13.21 7.60 -2.93
C SER A 388 -13.58 9.08 -2.89
N HIS A 389 -14.50 9.44 -2.00
CA HIS A 389 -14.80 10.85 -1.73
C HIS A 389 -13.76 11.45 -0.80
N ARG A 390 -13.43 12.74 -1.00
CA ARG A 390 -12.46 13.48 -0.17
C ARG A 390 -12.64 13.28 1.33
N ASN A 391 -13.89 13.34 1.78
CA ASN A 391 -14.27 13.30 3.19
C ASN A 391 -14.70 11.89 3.64
N ALA A 392 -14.38 10.85 2.88
CA ALA A 392 -14.63 9.48 3.30
C ALA A 392 -13.77 9.18 4.53
N CYS A 393 -14.42 8.79 5.62
CA CYS A 393 -13.83 8.48 6.92
C CYS A 393 -13.14 9.67 7.62
N SER A 394 -13.14 9.63 8.96
CA SER A 394 -12.40 10.60 9.78
C SER A 394 -10.89 10.36 9.70
N ALA A 395 -10.09 11.33 10.11
CA ALA A 395 -8.63 11.16 10.20
C ALA A 395 -8.22 10.18 11.32
N THR A 396 -9.02 10.08 12.38
CA THR A 396 -8.75 9.27 13.58
C THR A 396 -9.93 8.36 13.90
N CYS A 397 -9.63 7.16 14.40
CA CYS A 397 -10.64 6.29 15.00
C CYS A 397 -10.93 6.81 16.42
N GLU A 398 -12.20 6.85 16.85
CA GLU A 398 -12.58 7.22 18.22
C GLU A 398 -12.28 6.14 19.26
#